data_AF-A0A2T7URR4-F1
#
_entry.id   AF-A0A2T7URR4-F1
#
_cell.length_a   1.000
_cell.length_b   1.000
_cell.length_c   1.000
_cell.angle_alpha   90.00
_cell.angle_beta   90.00
_cell.angle_gamma   90.00
#
_symmetry.space_group_name_H-M   'P 1'
#
loop_
_entity.id
_entity.type
_entity.pdbx_description
1 polymer ?
#
loop_
_entity_poly.entity_id
_entity_poly.type
_entity_poly.pdbx_seq_one_letter_code
_entity_poly.pdbx_strand_id
1 'polypeptide(L)'
;MHRQSLSALAAASLLGLTLSAGASFAGTSERAYGDVNGWNVVALLDGTRFTGCAASHQQIDGQAGIAYSADGNWMLLFEMPTPQGEIPAQMSIDGRSWNFSVIGQGNRVSFGPSLQMMDAVRAGSRLTISVQGASFTTTLTGSSAAMTMIQTCVNRRGG
;
A
#
# COMPACT_ATOMS: atom_id res chain seq x y z
N MET A 1 -80.16 -11.31 -14.57
CA MET A 1 -79.96 -12.58 -13.85
C MET A 1 -78.54 -13.07 -14.07
N HIS A 2 -77.98 -13.76 -13.06
CA HIS A 2 -76.65 -14.37 -12.96
C HIS A 2 -75.48 -13.46 -12.53
N ARG A 3 -75.33 -13.47 -11.19
CA ARG A 3 -74.12 -13.16 -10.41
C ARG A 3 -73.02 -14.17 -10.74
N GLN A 4 -71.76 -13.76 -10.63
CA GLN A 4 -70.70 -14.62 -10.08
C GLN A 4 -69.57 -13.76 -9.51
N SER A 5 -69.49 -13.81 -8.18
CA SER A 5 -68.44 -13.27 -7.33
C SER A 5 -67.21 -14.18 -7.41
N LEU A 6 -66.02 -13.61 -7.57
CA LEU A 6 -64.76 -14.34 -7.36
C LEU A 6 -63.84 -13.49 -6.48
N SER A 7 -63.74 -13.92 -5.24
CA SER A 7 -62.78 -13.48 -4.24
C SER A 7 -61.38 -13.92 -4.64
N ALA A 8 -60.44 -12.99 -4.76
CA ALA A 8 -59.02 -13.31 -4.93
C ALA A 8 -58.27 -12.96 -3.64
N LEU A 9 -57.58 -13.97 -3.09
CA LEU A 9 -56.81 -13.92 -1.86
C LEU A 9 -55.63 -12.95 -1.99
N ALA A 10 -55.50 -12.02 -1.04
CA ALA A 10 -54.29 -11.22 -0.86
C ALA A 10 -53.23 -12.07 -0.14
N ALA A 11 -52.23 -12.54 -0.89
CA ALA A 11 -51.03 -13.15 -0.33
C ALA A 11 -50.05 -12.03 0.07
N ALA A 12 -49.91 -11.78 1.37
CA ALA A 12 -48.91 -10.86 1.92
C ALA A 12 -47.53 -11.53 1.90
N SER A 13 -46.73 -11.21 0.89
CA SER A 13 -45.32 -11.63 0.83
C SER A 13 -44.50 -10.81 1.82
N LEU A 14 -44.07 -11.45 2.92
CA LEU A 14 -43.05 -10.92 3.82
C LEU A 14 -41.73 -10.79 3.06
N LEU A 15 -41.36 -9.55 2.72
CA LEU A 15 -40.05 -9.21 2.18
C LEU A 15 -38.99 -9.44 3.27
N GLY A 16 -38.34 -10.61 3.22
CA GLY A 16 -37.16 -10.90 4.01
C GLY A 16 -35.99 -10.01 3.57
N LEU A 17 -35.76 -8.93 4.29
CA LEU A 17 -34.51 -8.17 4.19
C LEU A 17 -33.37 -9.01 4.74
N THR A 18 -32.69 -9.75 3.86
CA THR A 18 -31.37 -10.30 4.17
C THR A 18 -30.36 -9.16 4.18
N LEU A 19 -30.00 -8.66 5.36
CA LEU A 19 -28.83 -7.79 5.52
C LEU A 19 -27.58 -8.64 5.24
N SER A 20 -27.04 -8.52 4.03
CA SER A 20 -25.68 -8.97 3.74
C SER A 20 -24.72 -8.04 4.49
N ALA A 21 -24.28 -8.47 5.68
CA ALA A 21 -23.14 -7.86 6.36
C ALA A 21 -21.89 -8.15 5.50
N GLY A 22 -21.63 -7.29 4.52
CA GLY A 22 -20.36 -7.28 3.83
C GLY A 22 -19.29 -6.98 4.87
N ALA A 23 -18.43 -7.97 5.13
CA ALA A 23 -17.21 -7.77 5.90
C ALA A 23 -16.38 -6.73 5.16
N SER A 24 -16.53 -5.46 5.58
CA SER A 24 -15.67 -4.40 5.11
C SER A 24 -14.31 -4.69 5.72
N PHE A 25 -13.27 -4.88 4.90
CA PHE A 25 -11.90 -4.88 5.39
C PHE A 25 -11.57 -3.46 5.87
N ALA A 26 -12.06 -3.13 7.07
CA ALA A 26 -11.72 -1.93 7.78
C ALA A 26 -10.31 -2.12 8.32
N GLY A 27 -9.37 -1.25 7.92
CA GLY A 27 -8.08 -1.24 8.60
C GLY A 27 -7.07 -0.27 8.04
N THR A 28 -7.16 0.13 6.77
CA THR A 28 -6.27 1.20 6.28
C THR A 28 -6.99 2.05 5.25
N SER A 29 -7.09 3.34 5.53
CA SER A 29 -7.52 4.36 4.58
C SER A 29 -6.38 5.33 4.33
N GLU A 30 -6.38 5.92 3.14
CA GLU A 30 -5.36 6.87 2.70
C GLU A 30 -5.99 8.25 2.53
N ARG A 31 -5.26 9.29 2.92
CA ARG A 31 -5.65 10.68 2.69
C ARG A 31 -4.53 11.38 1.93
N ALA A 32 -4.86 11.97 0.78
CA ALA A 32 -3.89 12.71 -0.02
C ALA A 32 -3.21 13.81 0.79
N TYR A 33 -1.88 13.91 0.70
CA TYR A 33 -1.09 14.93 1.38
C TYR A 33 -0.39 15.88 0.39
N GLY A 34 0.13 15.35 -0.72
CA GLY A 34 0.71 16.17 -1.79
C GLY A 34 1.54 15.35 -2.77
N ASP A 35 2.19 16.03 -3.70
CA ASP A 35 3.03 15.40 -4.73
C ASP A 35 4.39 16.10 -4.81
N VAL A 36 5.45 15.33 -5.05
CA VAL A 36 6.81 15.87 -5.21
C VAL A 36 7.63 15.03 -6.18
N ASN A 37 8.11 15.65 -7.27
CA ASN A 37 8.98 15.02 -8.26
C ASN A 37 8.47 13.66 -8.78
N GLY A 38 7.17 13.55 -9.03
CA GLY A 38 6.53 12.31 -9.50
C GLY A 38 6.12 11.32 -8.40
N TRP A 39 6.45 11.61 -7.14
CA TRP A 39 5.99 10.81 -5.99
C TRP A 39 4.69 11.38 -5.43
N ASN A 40 3.68 10.52 -5.28
CA ASN A 40 2.43 10.86 -4.60
C ASN A 40 2.54 10.52 -3.12
N VAL A 41 2.32 11.49 -2.24
CA VAL A 41 2.41 11.34 -0.78
C VAL A 41 1.02 11.31 -0.16
N VAL A 42 0.78 10.30 0.68
CA VAL A 42 -0.47 10.09 1.41
C VAL A 42 -0.20 9.94 2.90
N ALA A 43 -1.16 10.37 3.70
CA ALA A 43 -1.28 10.02 5.12
C ALA A 43 -2.00 8.67 5.24
N LEU A 44 -1.45 7.79 6.08
CA LEU A 44 -2.00 6.47 6.37
C LEU A 44 -2.81 6.52 7.67
N LEU A 45 -4.03 5.96 7.62
CA LEU A 45 -4.99 5.95 8.72
C LEU A 45 -5.48 4.54 8.97
N ASP A 46 -5.43 4.08 10.21
CA ASP A 46 -6.05 2.85 10.69
C ASP A 46 -7.36 3.21 11.43
N GLY A 47 -8.49 3.05 10.73
CA GLY A 47 -9.74 3.72 11.10
C GLY A 47 -9.55 5.24 11.08
N THR A 48 -9.67 5.89 12.24
CA THR A 48 -9.43 7.33 12.41
C THR A 48 -8.04 7.64 12.97
N ARG A 49 -7.22 6.62 13.25
CA ARG A 49 -5.90 6.80 13.88
C ARG A 49 -4.83 7.01 12.81
N PHE A 50 -4.09 8.10 12.88
CA PHE A 50 -2.91 8.33 12.06
C PHE A 50 -1.82 7.31 12.38
N THR A 51 -1.30 6.61 11.36
CA THR A 51 -0.26 5.57 11.52
C THR A 51 1.05 5.91 10.83
N GLY A 52 1.07 6.88 9.91
CA GLY A 52 2.28 7.31 9.22
C GLY A 52 1.97 8.02 7.91
N CYS A 53 2.99 8.23 7.08
CA CYS A 53 2.81 8.66 5.70
C CYS A 53 3.61 7.77 4.76
N ALA A 54 3.14 7.66 3.52
CA ALA A 54 3.82 6.93 2.47
C ALA A 54 3.92 7.80 1.22
N ALA A 55 4.94 7.55 0.41
CA ALA A 55 5.04 8.04 -0.95
C ALA A 55 5.12 6.87 -1.91
N SER A 56 4.38 6.93 -3.01
CA SER A 56 4.42 5.95 -4.09
C SER A 56 4.89 6.58 -5.39
N HIS A 57 5.57 5.79 -6.22
CA HIS A 57 6.04 6.18 -7.54
C HIS A 57 5.71 5.08 -8.53
N GLN A 58 4.82 5.38 -9.47
CA GLN A 58 4.41 4.44 -10.50
C GLN A 58 5.57 4.21 -11.47
N GLN A 59 5.88 2.93 -11.72
CA GLN A 59 6.80 2.48 -12.76
C GLN A 59 6.02 1.77 -13.87
N ILE A 60 6.73 1.47 -14.97
CA ILE A 60 6.16 0.70 -16.08
C ILE A 60 5.75 -0.72 -15.67
N ASP A 61 6.51 -1.34 -14.77
CA ASP A 61 6.34 -2.75 -14.38
C ASP A 61 5.71 -2.93 -12.98
N GLY A 62 5.25 -1.85 -12.34
CA GLY A 62 4.68 -1.89 -10.98
C GLY A 62 4.84 -0.58 -10.24
N GLN A 63 4.79 -0.62 -8.91
CA GLN A 63 4.91 0.55 -8.05
C GLN A 63 6.02 0.36 -7.02
N ALA A 64 6.79 1.43 -6.78
CA ALA A 64 7.72 1.53 -5.66
C ALA A 64 7.13 2.44 -4.58
N GLY A 65 7.26 2.04 -3.33
CA GLY A 65 6.74 2.78 -2.17
C GLY A 65 7.79 2.97 -1.09
N ILE A 66 7.76 4.14 -0.45
CA ILE A 66 8.54 4.47 0.73
C ILE A 66 7.54 4.91 1.80
N ALA A 67 7.58 4.32 3.00
CA ALA A 67 6.72 4.72 4.10
C ALA A 67 7.52 5.04 5.36
N TYR A 68 6.99 5.95 6.18
CA TYR A 68 7.51 6.29 7.49
C TYR A 68 6.37 6.27 8.50
N SER A 69 6.47 5.38 9.49
CA SER A 69 5.45 5.26 10.52
C SER A 69 5.50 6.43 11.51
N ALA A 70 4.39 6.67 12.20
CA ALA A 70 4.32 7.63 13.29
C ALA A 70 5.31 7.30 14.44
N ASP A 71 5.69 6.03 14.57
CA ASP A 71 6.68 5.54 15.55
C ASP A 71 8.13 5.69 15.06
N GLY A 72 8.34 6.26 13.88
CA GLY A 72 9.68 6.57 13.37
C GLY A 72 10.38 5.44 12.62
N ASN A 73 9.63 4.45 12.11
CA ASN A 73 10.18 3.34 11.35
C ASN A 73 9.98 3.52 9.85
N TRP A 74 11.06 3.37 9.07
CA TRP A 74 10.99 3.32 7.61
C TRP A 74 10.52 1.95 7.13
N MET A 75 9.82 1.94 6.00
CA MET A 75 9.51 0.73 5.23
C MET A 75 9.68 1.01 3.74
N LEU A 76 10.09 -0.02 3.00
CA LEU A 76 10.03 -0.04 1.55
C LEU A 76 8.97 -1.04 1.10
N LEU A 77 8.25 -0.69 0.02
CA LEU A 77 7.20 -1.49 -0.57
C LEU A 77 7.43 -1.59 -2.08
N PHE A 78 7.22 -2.77 -2.64
CA PHE A 78 7.30 -3.00 -4.07
C PHE A 78 6.15 -3.88 -4.53
N GLU A 79 5.46 -3.46 -5.58
CA GLU A 79 4.48 -4.30 -6.28
C GLU A 79 5.21 -5.17 -7.29
N MET A 80 5.33 -6.45 -6.97
CA MET A 80 5.96 -7.46 -7.82
C MET A 80 5.44 -8.85 -7.44
N PRO A 81 5.39 -9.81 -8.38
CA PRO A 81 5.03 -11.19 -8.08
C PRO A 81 5.92 -11.75 -6.97
N THR A 82 5.32 -12.12 -5.83
CA THR A 82 6.05 -12.56 -4.65
C THR A 82 5.28 -13.68 -3.95
N PRO A 83 5.87 -14.85 -3.70
CA PRO A 83 5.22 -15.89 -2.91
C PRO A 83 4.74 -15.38 -1.55
N GLN A 84 3.78 -16.07 -0.93
CA GLN A 84 3.37 -15.72 0.43
C GLN A 84 4.39 -16.22 1.46
N GLY A 85 4.65 -15.42 2.50
CA GLY A 85 5.49 -15.79 3.64
C GLY A 85 6.84 -15.10 3.68
N GLU A 86 7.73 -15.58 4.55
CA GLU A 86 9.09 -15.06 4.67
C GLU A 86 9.99 -15.64 3.59
N ILE A 87 10.67 -14.76 2.85
CA ILE A 87 11.39 -15.12 1.63
C ILE A 87 12.75 -14.42 1.58
N PRO A 88 13.84 -15.10 1.17
CA PRO A 88 15.10 -14.45 0.90
C PRO A 88 14.99 -13.46 -0.27
N ALA A 89 15.51 -12.25 -0.07
CA ALA A 89 15.58 -11.21 -1.06
C ALA A 89 16.99 -10.63 -1.16
N GLN A 90 17.27 -10.04 -2.30
CA GLN A 90 18.45 -9.22 -2.54
C GLN A 90 18.01 -7.86 -3.07
N MET A 91 18.61 -6.79 -2.57
CA MET A 91 18.45 -5.45 -3.12
C MET A 91 19.80 -4.91 -3.55
N SER A 92 19.85 -4.23 -4.69
CA SER A 92 20.99 -3.46 -5.15
C SER A 92 20.60 -2.02 -5.42
N ILE A 93 21.40 -1.06 -4.94
CA ILE A 93 21.26 0.36 -5.22
C ILE A 93 22.60 0.85 -5.75
N ASP A 94 22.63 1.29 -7.00
CA ASP A 94 23.83 1.75 -7.72
C ASP A 94 25.04 0.80 -7.54
N GLY A 95 24.79 -0.51 -7.60
CA GLY A 95 25.80 -1.56 -7.49
C GLY A 95 26.16 -1.98 -6.07
N ARG A 96 25.67 -1.29 -5.03
CA ARG A 96 25.80 -1.74 -3.64
C ARG A 96 24.69 -2.74 -3.33
N SER A 97 25.01 -3.90 -2.79
CA SER A 97 24.04 -4.99 -2.60
C SER A 97 23.86 -5.38 -1.14
N TRP A 98 22.63 -5.77 -0.80
CA TRP A 98 22.23 -6.27 0.51
C TRP A 98 21.37 -7.51 0.35
N ASN A 99 21.55 -8.50 1.24
CA ASN A 99 20.69 -9.69 1.33
C ASN A 99 19.92 -9.65 2.65
N PHE A 100 18.63 -9.98 2.63
CA PHE A 100 17.74 -9.92 3.79
C PHE A 100 16.48 -10.78 3.55
N SER A 101 15.70 -11.02 4.59
CA SER A 101 14.37 -11.63 4.47
C SER A 101 13.31 -10.55 4.26
N VAL A 102 12.30 -10.87 3.45
CA VAL A 102 11.11 -10.04 3.23
C VAL A 102 9.84 -10.82 3.52
N ILE A 103 8.74 -10.09 3.76
CA ILE A 103 7.41 -10.70 3.85
C ILE A 103 6.68 -10.49 2.53
N GLY A 104 6.44 -11.58 1.81
CA GLY A 104 5.67 -11.61 0.58
C GLY A 104 4.17 -11.77 0.82
N GLN A 105 3.38 -11.06 0.02
CA GLN A 105 1.92 -10.95 0.13
C GLN A 105 1.22 -11.25 -1.22
N GLY A 106 1.79 -12.15 -2.03
CA GLY A 106 1.25 -12.55 -3.35
C GLY A 106 1.76 -11.66 -4.50
N ASN A 107 1.42 -10.37 -4.47
CA ASN A 107 1.84 -9.40 -5.51
C ASN A 107 2.53 -8.17 -4.92
N ARG A 108 2.90 -8.23 -3.64
CA ARG A 108 3.56 -7.16 -2.92
C ARG A 108 4.61 -7.74 -2.01
N VAL A 109 5.70 -7.01 -1.87
CA VAL A 109 6.72 -7.24 -0.86
C VAL A 109 6.92 -5.96 -0.06
N SER A 110 7.09 -6.09 1.26
CA SER A 110 7.42 -4.98 2.14
C SER A 110 8.39 -5.42 3.23
N PHE A 111 9.28 -4.53 3.64
CA PHE A 111 10.21 -4.80 4.73
C PHE A 111 10.72 -3.50 5.37
N GLY A 112 11.27 -3.63 6.58
CA GLY A 112 11.97 -2.57 7.30
C GLY A 112 13.45 -2.51 6.88
N PRO A 113 13.89 -1.52 6.10
CA PRO A 113 15.28 -1.38 5.67
C PRO A 113 16.20 -0.89 6.80
N SER A 114 17.48 -1.20 6.69
CA SER A 114 18.51 -0.61 7.56
C SER A 114 18.71 0.87 7.25
N LEU A 115 19.32 1.63 8.19
CA LEU A 115 19.67 3.03 7.97
C LEU A 115 20.58 3.22 6.74
N GLN A 116 21.55 2.32 6.55
CA GLN A 116 22.46 2.37 5.40
C GLN A 116 21.74 2.15 4.06
N MET A 117 20.72 1.30 4.03
CA MET A 117 19.86 1.13 2.85
C MET A 117 19.06 2.40 2.60
N MET A 118 18.49 3.02 3.64
CA MET A 118 17.72 4.26 3.49
C MET A 118 18.58 5.44 3.03
N ASP A 119 19.84 5.51 3.46
CA ASP A 119 20.79 6.50 2.96
C ASP A 119 21.08 6.27 1.47
N ALA A 120 21.20 5.01 1.05
CA ALA A 120 21.33 4.66 -0.36
C ALA A 120 20.05 4.98 -1.16
N VAL A 121 18.85 4.74 -0.63
CA VAL A 121 17.59 5.14 -1.29
C VAL A 121 17.51 6.65 -1.47
N ARG A 122 17.96 7.42 -0.48
CA ARG A 122 17.95 8.89 -0.51
C ARG A 122 18.93 9.47 -1.54
N ALA A 123 20.12 8.89 -1.65
CA ALA A 123 21.20 9.42 -2.49
C ALA A 123 21.30 8.74 -3.86
N GLY A 124 20.68 7.57 -4.02
CA GLY A 124 20.86 6.71 -5.17
C GLY A 124 20.04 7.11 -6.39
N SER A 125 20.36 6.49 -7.51
CA SER A 125 19.70 6.74 -8.81
C SER A 125 18.84 5.57 -9.26
N ARG A 126 19.29 4.33 -9.01
CA ARG A 126 18.62 3.11 -9.45
C ARG A 126 18.58 2.06 -8.35
N LEU A 127 17.42 1.46 -8.17
CA LEU A 127 17.20 0.35 -7.25
C LEU A 127 16.72 -0.86 -8.04
N THR A 128 17.29 -2.03 -7.72
CA THR A 128 16.79 -3.33 -8.16
C THR A 128 16.57 -4.20 -6.94
N ILE A 129 15.40 -4.83 -6.82
CA ILE A 129 15.11 -5.85 -5.82
C ILE A 129 14.78 -7.16 -6.52
N SER A 130 15.33 -8.25 -6.00
CA SER A 130 15.15 -9.61 -6.51
C SER A 130 14.60 -10.50 -5.40
N VAL A 131 13.51 -11.21 -5.68
CA VAL A 131 12.83 -12.12 -4.75
C VAL A 131 12.47 -13.41 -5.51
N GLN A 132 13.04 -14.54 -5.10
CA GLN A 132 12.84 -15.86 -5.74
C GLN A 132 12.83 -15.86 -7.28
N GLY A 133 13.81 -15.20 -7.89
CA GLY A 133 13.96 -15.17 -9.36
C GLY A 133 13.09 -14.13 -10.08
N ALA A 134 12.15 -13.48 -9.39
CA ALA A 134 11.52 -12.26 -9.89
C ALA A 134 12.41 -11.04 -9.55
N SER A 135 12.48 -10.07 -10.45
CA SER A 135 13.21 -8.82 -10.23
C SER A 135 12.34 -7.61 -10.56
N PHE A 136 12.41 -6.59 -9.72
CA PHE A 136 11.80 -5.29 -9.97
C PHE A 136 12.89 -4.22 -9.98
N THR A 137 12.87 -3.33 -10.97
CA THR A 137 13.82 -2.23 -11.08
C THR A 137 13.08 -0.90 -11.17
N THR A 138 13.53 0.09 -10.40
CA THR A 138 12.93 1.42 -10.35
C THR A 138 14.01 2.50 -10.34
N THR A 139 13.64 3.70 -10.81
CA THR A 139 14.45 4.89 -10.63
C THR A 139 14.14 5.54 -9.28
N LEU A 140 15.18 6.06 -8.63
CA LEU A 140 15.07 6.77 -7.35
C LEU A 140 15.00 8.29 -7.55
N THR A 141 14.75 8.75 -8.77
CA THR A 141 14.59 10.18 -9.06
C THR A 141 13.51 10.77 -8.16
N GLY A 142 13.87 11.83 -7.42
CA GLY A 142 12.95 12.50 -6.49
C GLY A 142 12.78 11.82 -5.13
N SER A 143 13.38 10.64 -4.88
CA SER A 143 13.21 9.89 -3.62
C SER A 143 13.59 10.70 -2.39
N SER A 144 14.68 11.47 -2.46
CA SER A 144 15.12 12.34 -1.36
C SER A 144 14.05 13.36 -0.97
N ALA A 145 13.45 14.04 -1.97
CA ALA A 145 12.41 15.02 -1.73
C ALA A 145 11.12 14.36 -1.23
N ALA A 146 10.78 13.18 -1.75
CA ALA A 146 9.66 12.38 -1.26
C ALA A 146 9.84 11.96 0.21
N MET A 147 11.04 11.50 0.59
CA MET A 147 11.37 11.17 1.98
C MET A 147 11.25 12.38 2.90
N THR A 148 11.73 13.56 2.48
CA THR A 148 11.54 14.82 3.23
C THR A 148 10.06 15.18 3.36
N MET A 149 9.26 15.02 2.30
CA MET A 149 7.82 15.30 2.33
C MET A 149 7.07 14.31 3.24
N ILE A 150 7.42 13.02 3.22
CA ILE A 150 6.90 12.01 4.14
C ILE A 150 7.17 12.41 5.60
N GLN A 151 8.41 12.79 5.93
CA GLN A 151 8.74 13.21 7.29
C GLN A 151 7.95 14.46 7.70
N THR A 152 7.81 15.42 6.77
CA THR A 152 6.98 16.62 6.99
C THR A 152 5.52 16.24 7.24
N CYS A 153 4.99 15.30 6.45
CA CYS A 153 3.65 14.75 6.60
C CYS A 153 3.47 14.11 7.98
N VAL A 154 4.40 13.26 8.44
CA VAL A 154 4.36 12.66 9.78
C VAL A 154 4.45 13.70 10.89
N ASN A 155 5.34 14.68 10.77
CA ASN A 155 5.50 15.75 11.76
C ASN A 155 4.26 16.64 11.86
N ARG A 156 3.51 16.79 10.77
CA ARG A 156 2.21 17.49 10.72
C ARG A 156 1.02 16.54 10.92
N ARG A 157 1.29 15.24 11.06
CA ARG A 157 0.35 14.11 11.25
C ARG A 157 -0.73 14.03 10.18
N GLY A 158 -0.32 14.30 8.95
CA GLY A 158 -1.04 13.88 7.76
C GLY A 158 -2.05 14.87 7.20
N GLY A 159 -2.01 16.15 7.63
CA GLY A 159 -2.86 17.23 7.08
C GLY A 159 -3.88 17.78 8.07
#